data_AF-A0A1W9KRZ6-F1
#
_entry.id   AF-A0A1W9KRZ6-F1
#
_cell.length_a   1.000
_cell.length_b   1.000
_cell.length_c   1.000
_cell.angle_alpha   90.00
_cell.angle_beta   90.00
_cell.angle_gamma   90.00
#
_symmetry.space_group_name_H-M   'P 1'
#
loop_
_entity.id
_entity.type
_entity.pdbx_description
1 polymer ?
#
loop_
_entity_poly.entity_id
_entity_poly.type
_entity_poly.pdbx_seq_one_letter_code
_entity_poly.pdbx_strand_id
1 'polypeptide(L)'
;MYTMKRWLRALKTPLLILTLCLTGAACLWPSVADAQGFVRTFPTKALRGTLEVTGPPNILLNGQPQRLSPGARIKGTNNLIVMSASLVGKQLLVNYVPDPQGLIHEVWILTPAEAQQKRAGLDTLTNIRFESDLQRIEAMQRSREAPATP
;
A
#
# COMPACT_ATOMS: atom_id res chain seq x y z
N MET A 1 23.15 38.44 81.01
CA MET A 1 23.46 37.07 80.54
C MET A 1 22.55 36.77 79.34
N TYR A 2 23.04 36.99 78.10
CA TYR A 2 22.22 36.92 76.87
C TYR A 2 22.38 35.55 76.20
N THR A 3 21.26 34.85 75.97
CA THR A 3 21.23 33.46 75.49
C THR A 3 21.14 33.42 73.95
N MET A 4 22.19 32.88 73.32
CA MET A 4 22.23 32.57 71.89
C MET A 4 21.35 31.35 71.58
N LYS A 5 20.31 31.51 70.74
CA LYS A 5 19.45 30.41 70.25
C LYS A 5 19.08 30.56 68.76
N ARG A 6 19.99 31.04 67.91
CA ARG A 6 19.68 31.36 66.49
C ARG A 6 20.51 30.64 65.43
N TRP A 7 21.17 29.52 65.76
CA TRP A 7 22.10 28.85 64.85
C TRP A 7 21.73 27.43 64.37
N LEU A 8 20.52 26.93 64.66
CA LEU A 8 20.11 25.57 64.28
C LEU A 8 18.99 25.47 63.23
N ARG A 9 18.49 26.60 62.71
CA ARG A 9 17.37 26.57 61.73
C ARG A 9 17.78 26.82 60.28
N ALA A 10 19.05 27.11 60.01
CA ALA A 10 19.53 27.47 58.67
C ALA A 10 19.97 26.27 57.80
N LEU A 11 20.05 25.05 58.35
CA LEU A 11 20.63 23.90 57.63
C LEU A 11 19.61 22.90 57.08
N LYS A 12 18.31 23.07 57.32
CA LYS A 12 17.27 22.12 56.86
C LYS A 12 16.47 22.58 55.63
N THR A 13 16.66 23.81 55.17
CA THR A 13 15.89 24.39 54.06
C THR A 13 16.50 24.26 52.65
N PRO A 14 17.78 23.90 52.41
CA PRO A 14 18.25 23.76 51.01
C PRO A 14 17.95 22.37 50.41
N LEU A 15 17.58 21.37 51.22
CA LEU A 15 17.30 20.01 50.73
C LEU A 15 15.91 19.86 50.10
N LEU A 16 14.96 20.74 50.43
CA LEU A 16 13.56 20.66 49.96
C LEU A 16 13.30 21.42 48.65
N ILE A 17 14.26 22.23 48.19
CA ILE A 17 14.13 22.99 46.93
C ILE A 17 14.74 22.22 45.75
N LEU A 18 15.73 21.33 46.00
CA LEU A 18 16.35 20.51 44.96
C LEU A 18 15.43 19.38 44.46
N THR A 19 14.53 18.86 45.31
CA THR A 19 13.57 17.81 44.96
C THR A 19 12.38 18.29 44.14
N LEU A 20 12.08 19.60 44.13
CA LEU A 20 10.97 20.16 43.34
C LEU A 20 11.35 20.47 41.88
N CYS A 21 12.64 20.62 41.57
CA CYS A 21 13.10 20.82 40.18
C CYS A 21 13.25 19.52 39.39
N LEU A 22 13.30 18.35 40.03
CA LEU A 22 13.49 17.07 39.34
C LEU A 22 12.17 16.48 38.79
N THR A 23 11.01 16.97 39.23
CA THR A 23 9.68 16.54 38.77
C THR A 23 9.11 17.37 37.61
N GLY A 24 9.81 18.43 37.16
CA GLY A 24 9.38 19.27 36.03
C GLY A 24 9.87 18.80 34.65
N ALA A 25 10.82 17.86 34.58
CA ALA A 25 11.47 17.46 33.34
C ALA A 25 10.85 16.23 32.64
N ALA A 26 9.77 15.66 33.16
CA ALA A 26 9.21 14.39 32.67
C ALA A 26 8.14 14.52 31.55
N CYS A 27 7.78 15.73 31.10
CA CYS A 27 6.66 15.93 30.18
C CYS A 27 7.03 16.33 28.74
N LEU A 28 8.27 16.11 28.30
CA LEU A 28 8.72 16.37 26.93
C LEU A 28 9.07 15.08 26.19
N TRP A 29 8.24 14.03 26.32
CA TRP A 29 8.34 12.91 25.40
C TRP A 29 7.63 13.30 24.09
N PRO A 30 8.37 13.45 22.97
CA PRO A 30 7.71 13.57 21.67
C PRO A 30 6.97 12.26 21.44
N SER A 31 5.64 12.31 21.46
CA SER A 31 4.83 11.21 20.95
C SER A 31 5.11 11.11 19.45
N VAL A 32 5.90 10.11 19.05
CA VAL A 32 5.99 9.70 17.65
C VAL A 32 4.62 9.15 17.29
N ALA A 33 3.79 10.00 16.67
CA ALA A 33 2.54 9.56 16.08
C ALA A 33 2.89 8.64 14.90
N ASP A 34 2.80 7.34 15.11
CA ASP A 34 2.84 6.34 14.05
C ASP A 34 1.64 6.56 13.12
N ALA A 35 1.84 7.38 12.09
CA ALA A 35 0.96 7.43 10.92
C ALA A 35 1.14 6.19 10.03
N GLN A 36 1.41 5.02 10.65
CA GLN A 36 1.78 3.80 9.96
C GLN A 36 0.61 2.82 9.94
N GLY A 37 0.13 2.54 8.73
CA GLY A 37 -0.58 1.30 8.45
C GLY A 37 -2.10 1.38 8.34
N PHE A 38 -2.68 2.52 7.97
CA PHE A 38 -4.08 2.50 7.55
C PHE A 38 -4.20 1.82 6.17
N VAL A 39 -4.59 0.55 6.18
CA VAL A 39 -4.99 -0.16 4.95
C VAL A 39 -6.31 0.46 4.49
N ARG A 40 -6.24 1.26 3.42
CA ARG A 40 -7.44 1.94 2.92
C ARG A 40 -8.43 0.96 2.32
N THR A 41 -9.71 1.23 2.48
CA THR A 41 -10.76 0.54 1.74
C THR A 41 -10.75 1.03 0.30
N PHE A 42 -10.76 0.11 -0.65
CA PHE A 42 -10.85 0.43 -2.08
C PHE A 42 -12.18 -0.06 -2.63
N PRO A 43 -12.70 0.55 -3.71
CA PRO A 43 -13.92 0.09 -4.35
C PRO A 43 -13.75 -1.33 -4.91
N THR A 44 -14.84 -2.09 -4.96
CA THR A 44 -14.87 -3.47 -5.47
C THR A 44 -14.49 -3.57 -6.95
N LYS A 45 -14.74 -2.51 -7.73
CA LYS A 45 -14.35 -2.37 -9.14
C LYS A 45 -12.85 -2.08 -9.36
N ALA A 46 -12.06 -1.90 -8.30
CA ALA A 46 -10.64 -1.63 -8.44
C ALA A 46 -9.87 -2.90 -8.82
N LEU A 47 -9.14 -2.82 -9.93
CA LEU A 47 -8.27 -3.88 -10.44
C LEU A 47 -6.83 -3.63 -10.01
N ARG A 48 -6.06 -4.70 -9.85
CA ARG A 48 -4.63 -4.67 -9.59
C ARG A 48 -3.87 -4.60 -10.91
N GLY A 49 -2.81 -3.80 -10.96
CA GLY A 49 -1.91 -3.79 -12.09
C GLY A 49 -0.58 -3.12 -11.78
N THR A 50 0.34 -3.24 -12.71
CA THR A 50 1.62 -2.54 -12.71
C THR A 50 1.51 -1.35 -13.66
N LEU A 51 1.65 -0.15 -13.12
CA LEU A 51 1.59 1.09 -13.88
C LEU A 51 3.00 1.63 -14.11
N GLU A 52 3.26 2.03 -15.33
CA GLU A 52 4.43 2.82 -15.71
C GLU A 52 3.98 4.04 -16.49
N VAL A 53 4.43 5.22 -16.09
CA VAL A 53 4.09 6.44 -16.83
C VAL A 53 5.18 6.71 -17.85
N THR A 54 4.85 6.67 -19.14
CA THR A 54 5.80 6.98 -20.22
C THR A 54 5.82 8.47 -20.52
N GLY A 55 4.65 9.10 -20.54
CA GLY A 55 4.51 10.53 -20.75
C GLY A 55 3.04 10.93 -20.68
N PRO A 56 2.60 11.76 -19.72
CA PRO A 56 1.19 12.06 -19.53
C PRO A 56 0.55 12.61 -20.82
N PRO A 57 -0.67 12.17 -21.19
CA PRO A 57 -1.56 11.23 -20.48
C PRO A 57 -1.33 9.74 -20.81
N ASN A 58 -0.33 9.42 -21.62
CA ASN A 58 -0.01 8.05 -22.03
C ASN A 58 0.73 7.30 -20.91
N ILE A 59 0.33 6.05 -20.70
CA ILE A 59 0.85 5.17 -19.67
C ILE A 59 0.98 3.74 -20.23
N LEU A 60 1.77 2.91 -19.57
CA LEU A 60 1.76 1.47 -19.76
C LEU A 60 1.12 0.84 -18.53
N LEU A 61 0.13 -0.02 -18.74
CA LEU A 61 -0.54 -0.78 -17.70
C LEU A 61 -0.33 -2.26 -17.98
N ASN A 62 0.34 -2.98 -17.07
CA ASN A 62 0.79 -4.35 -17.27
C ASN A 62 1.60 -4.52 -18.60
N GLY A 63 2.35 -3.49 -18.98
CA GLY A 63 3.10 -3.45 -20.25
C GLY A 63 2.27 -3.11 -21.49
N GLN A 64 0.95 -2.97 -21.37
CA GLN A 64 0.07 -2.59 -22.48
C GLN A 64 -0.12 -1.07 -22.54
N PRO A 65 -0.10 -0.45 -23.74
CA PRO A 65 -0.31 0.99 -23.89
C PRO A 65 -1.74 1.37 -23.52
N GLN A 66 -1.88 2.27 -22.56
CA GLN A 66 -3.15 2.81 -22.10
C GLN A 66 -3.05 4.31 -21.84
N ARG A 67 -4.18 4.94 -21.48
CA ARG A 67 -4.26 6.39 -21.30
C ARG A 67 -5.06 6.75 -20.07
N LEU A 68 -4.60 7.77 -19.36
CA LEU A 68 -5.30 8.37 -18.23
C LEU A 68 -6.53 9.14 -18.73
N SER A 69 -7.64 9.08 -17.99
CA SER A 69 -8.84 9.85 -18.30
C SER A 69 -8.59 11.36 -18.10
N PRO A 70 -9.38 12.23 -18.76
CA PRO A 70 -9.46 13.63 -18.37
C PRO A 70 -9.88 13.71 -16.90
N GLY A 71 -9.06 14.31 -16.05
CA GLY A 71 -9.32 14.39 -14.61
C GLY A 71 -8.91 13.16 -13.78
N ALA A 72 -8.08 12.27 -14.33
CA ALA A 72 -7.60 11.10 -13.60
C ALA A 72 -6.88 11.49 -12.29
N ARG A 73 -7.14 10.75 -11.21
CA ARG A 73 -6.57 11.00 -9.88
C ARG A 73 -5.62 9.89 -9.50
N ILE A 74 -4.35 10.25 -9.24
CA ILE A 74 -3.35 9.31 -8.75
C ILE A 74 -3.13 9.60 -7.27
N LYS A 75 -3.41 8.62 -6.41
CA LYS A 75 -3.21 8.69 -4.97
C LYS A 75 -1.95 7.95 -4.59
N GLY A 76 -1.05 8.62 -3.87
CA GLY A 76 0.14 8.01 -3.30
C GLY A 76 -0.18 7.06 -2.14
N THR A 77 0.87 6.46 -1.58
CA THR A 77 0.79 5.62 -0.37
C THR A 77 0.18 6.35 0.83
N ASN A 78 0.40 7.67 0.89
CA ASN A 78 -0.13 8.54 1.94
C ASN A 78 -1.55 9.06 1.62
N ASN A 79 -2.23 8.48 0.62
CA ASN A 79 -3.56 8.88 0.12
C ASN A 79 -3.66 10.33 -0.43
N LEU A 80 -2.53 11.02 -0.55
CA LEU A 80 -2.42 12.34 -1.19
C LEU A 80 -2.39 12.22 -2.71
N ILE A 81 -2.86 13.25 -3.41
CA ILE A 81 -2.80 13.29 -4.88
C ILE A 81 -1.35 13.53 -5.32
N VAL A 82 -0.88 12.68 -6.23
CA VAL A 82 0.45 12.75 -6.84
C VAL A 82 0.31 13.09 -8.31
N MET A 83 1.20 13.94 -8.82
CA MET A 83 1.18 14.36 -10.21
C MET A 83 1.72 13.25 -11.12
N SER A 84 1.00 12.90 -12.18
CA SER A 84 1.42 11.89 -13.17
C SER A 84 2.82 12.17 -13.74
N ALA A 85 3.15 13.43 -13.99
CA ALA A 85 4.48 13.85 -14.49
C ALA A 85 5.64 13.47 -13.55
N SER A 86 5.41 13.42 -12.23
CA SER A 86 6.45 13.02 -11.25
C SER A 86 6.73 11.51 -11.22
N LEU A 87 5.87 10.72 -11.86
CA LEU A 87 5.92 9.26 -11.88
C LEU A 87 6.48 8.70 -13.19
N VAL A 88 6.93 9.57 -14.09
CA VAL A 88 7.48 9.18 -15.39
C VAL A 88 8.70 8.26 -15.19
N GLY A 89 8.71 7.14 -15.91
CA GLY A 89 9.77 6.13 -15.86
C GLY A 89 9.81 5.27 -14.59
N LYS A 90 8.82 5.39 -13.70
CA LYS A 90 8.71 4.53 -12.51
C LYS A 90 7.69 3.43 -12.76
N GLN A 91 8.10 2.18 -12.51
CA GLN A 91 7.19 1.05 -12.47
C GLN A 91 6.62 0.88 -11.06
N LEU A 92 5.31 1.02 -10.92
CA LEU A 92 4.62 1.06 -9.63
C LEU A 92 3.50 0.04 -9.59
N LEU A 93 3.42 -0.71 -8.50
CA LEU A 93 2.26 -1.56 -8.23
C LEU A 93 1.10 -0.67 -7.81
N VAL A 94 0.01 -0.69 -8.58
CA VAL A 94 -1.17 0.14 -8.34
C VAL A 94 -2.45 -0.68 -8.30
N ASN A 95 -3.45 -0.13 -7.63
CA ASN A 95 -4.83 -0.47 -7.94
C ASN A 95 -5.40 0.65 -8.81
N TYR A 96 -6.29 0.31 -9.74
CA TYR A 96 -6.88 1.27 -10.65
C TYR A 96 -8.34 0.97 -10.94
N VAL A 97 -9.07 1.99 -11.37
CA VAL A 97 -10.45 1.86 -11.84
C VAL A 97 -10.53 2.39 -13.28
N PRO A 98 -10.97 1.56 -14.24
CA PRO A 98 -11.28 2.04 -15.57
C PRO A 98 -12.61 2.79 -15.58
N ASP A 99 -12.69 3.79 -16.45
CA ASP A 99 -13.90 4.52 -16.83
C ASP A 99 -14.71 3.70 -17.86
N PRO A 100 -16.00 3.99 -18.12
CA PRO A 100 -16.78 3.30 -19.15
C PRO A 100 -16.17 3.41 -20.56
N GLN A 101 -15.33 4.41 -20.80
CA GLN A 101 -14.59 4.57 -22.06
C GLN A 101 -13.30 3.71 -22.13
N GLY A 102 -12.98 2.94 -21.08
CA GLY A 102 -11.76 2.14 -20.97
C GLY A 102 -10.50 2.92 -20.55
N LEU A 103 -10.64 4.23 -20.30
CA LEU A 103 -9.56 5.08 -19.78
C LEU A 103 -9.37 4.88 -18.28
N ILE A 104 -8.17 5.14 -17.77
CA ILE A 104 -7.91 4.97 -16.33
C ILE A 104 -8.33 6.23 -15.56
N HIS A 105 -9.31 6.10 -14.67
CA HIS A 105 -9.89 7.23 -13.95
C HIS A 105 -9.29 7.46 -12.56
N GLU A 106 -9.19 6.40 -11.75
CA GLU A 106 -8.59 6.48 -10.42
C GLU A 106 -7.45 5.48 -10.31
N VAL A 107 -6.36 5.91 -9.67
CA VAL A 107 -5.16 5.11 -9.44
C VAL A 107 -4.73 5.29 -8.00
N TRP A 108 -4.33 4.20 -7.36
CA TRP A 108 -3.78 4.19 -6.02
C TRP A 108 -2.46 3.43 -6.00
N ILE A 109 -1.38 4.11 -5.62
CA ILE A 109 -0.04 3.54 -5.41
C ILE A 109 -0.03 2.79 -4.10
N LEU A 110 0.39 1.54 -4.14
CA LEU A 110 0.19 0.60 -3.03
C LEU A 110 1.38 0.57 -2.11
N THR A 111 1.09 0.49 -0.82
CA THR A 111 2.10 0.13 0.17
C THR A 111 2.36 -1.38 0.14
N PRO A 112 3.49 -1.86 0.69
CA PRO A 112 3.75 -3.29 0.80
C PRO A 112 2.67 -4.06 1.55
N ALA A 113 2.05 -3.45 2.58
CA ALA A 113 0.94 -4.05 3.32
C ALA A 113 -0.31 -4.21 2.44
N GLU A 114 -0.63 -3.22 1.60
CA GLU A 114 -1.76 -3.27 0.66
C GLU A 114 -1.49 -4.19 -0.54
N ALA A 115 -0.22 -4.42 -0.87
CA ALA A 115 0.21 -5.37 -1.90
C ALA A 115 -0.21 -6.81 -1.57
N GLN A 116 -0.22 -7.19 -0.28
CA GLN A 116 -0.58 -8.53 0.17
C GLN A 116 -2.07 -8.86 -0.02
N GLN A 117 -2.94 -7.84 -0.13
CA GLN A 117 -4.37 -8.10 -0.30
C GLN A 117 -4.70 -8.59 -1.71
N LYS A 118 -5.16 -9.83 -1.81
CA LYS A 118 -5.52 -10.46 -3.10
C LYS A 118 -6.60 -9.64 -3.81
N ARG A 119 -6.34 -9.30 -5.08
CA ARG A 119 -7.29 -8.64 -5.99
C ARG A 119 -7.14 -9.15 -7.41
N ALA A 120 -8.23 -9.07 -8.17
CA ALA A 120 -8.25 -9.37 -9.60
C ALA A 120 -7.44 -8.32 -10.39
N GLY A 121 -6.77 -8.71 -11.48
CA GLY A 121 -6.14 -7.79 -12.45
C GLY A 121 -4.68 -8.08 -12.80
N LEU A 122 -3.94 -8.82 -11.97
CA LEU A 122 -2.62 -9.38 -12.31
C LEU A 122 -2.72 -10.86 -12.67
N ASP A 123 -3.68 -11.20 -13.53
CA ASP A 123 -3.73 -12.51 -14.16
C ASP A 123 -3.96 -13.68 -13.19
N THR A 124 -5.24 -13.89 -12.85
CA THR A 124 -5.70 -15.28 -12.67
C THR A 124 -5.73 -15.93 -14.07
N LEU A 125 -4.57 -16.20 -14.67
CA LEU A 125 -4.45 -17.12 -15.80
C LEU A 125 -4.70 -18.55 -15.28
N THR A 126 -5.93 -18.84 -14.88
CA THR A 126 -6.38 -20.21 -14.57
C THR A 126 -6.69 -21.01 -15.83
N ASN A 127 -6.28 -20.53 -17.02
CA ASN A 127 -6.31 -21.34 -18.24
C ASN A 127 -5.11 -22.30 -18.30
N ILE A 128 -4.80 -22.96 -17.18
CA ILE A 128 -3.86 -24.07 -17.13
C ILE A 128 -4.65 -25.29 -17.58
N ARG A 129 -4.62 -25.58 -18.88
CA ARG A 129 -5.05 -26.89 -19.37
C ARG A 129 -3.89 -27.85 -19.12
N PHE A 130 -4.06 -28.79 -18.20
CA PHE A 130 -3.04 -29.79 -17.92
C PHE A 130 -2.87 -30.71 -19.14
N GLU A 131 -1.65 -31.12 -19.43
CA GLU A 131 -1.32 -32.04 -20.52
C GLU A 131 -2.17 -33.33 -20.47
N SER A 132 -2.55 -33.77 -19.27
CA SER A 132 -3.47 -34.89 -19.05
C SER A 132 -4.86 -34.70 -19.71
N ASP A 133 -5.35 -33.47 -19.81
CA ASP A 133 -6.63 -33.19 -20.46
C ASP A 133 -6.53 -33.23 -21.98
N LEU A 134 -5.35 -32.95 -22.55
CA LEU A 134 -5.10 -33.16 -23.98
C LEU A 134 -5.01 -34.66 -24.29
N GLN A 135 -4.25 -35.40 -23.48
CA GLN A 135 -4.09 -36.86 -23.65
C GLN A 135 -5.43 -37.61 -23.51
N ARG A 136 -6.33 -37.16 -22.61
CA ARG A 136 -7.68 -37.74 -22.48
C ARG A 136 -8.57 -37.47 -23.68
N ILE A 137 -8.49 -36.28 -24.28
CA ILE A 137 -9.23 -35.95 -25.50
C ILE A 137 -8.72 -36.78 -26.67
N GLU A 138 -7.39 -36.87 -26.84
CA GLU A 138 -6.77 -37.67 -27.88
C GLU A 138 -7.10 -39.16 -27.73
N ALA A 139 -7.09 -39.68 -26.49
CA ALA A 139 -7.52 -41.05 -26.22
C ALA A 139 -9.00 -41.27 -26.56
N MET A 140 -9.89 -40.33 -26.19
CA MET A 140 -11.32 -40.40 -26.52
C MET A 140 -11.61 -40.28 -28.02
N GLN A 141 -10.80 -39.52 -28.77
CA GLN A 141 -10.89 -39.43 -30.22
C GLN A 141 -10.39 -40.72 -30.88
N ARG A 142 -9.25 -41.26 -30.44
CA ARG A 142 -8.69 -42.53 -30.91
C ARG A 142 -9.62 -43.72 -30.65
N SER A 143 -10.35 -43.74 -29.54
CA SER A 143 -11.36 -44.77 -29.26
C SER A 143 -12.61 -44.68 -30.14
N ARG A 144 -12.94 -43.49 -30.67
CA ARG A 144 -14.06 -43.30 -31.60
C ARG A 144 -13.73 -43.68 -33.04
N GLU A 145 -12.45 -43.69 -33.39
CA GLU A 145 -11.96 -43.98 -34.74
C GLU A 145 -11.48 -45.43 -34.90
N ALA A 146 -11.67 -46.27 -33.88
CA ALA A 146 -11.37 -47.69 -33.99
C ALA A 146 -12.26 -48.31 -35.08
N PRO A 147 -11.67 -48.94 -36.12
CA PRO A 147 -12.45 -49.53 -37.20
C PRO A 147 -13.33 -50.63 -36.62
N ALA A 148 -14.63 -50.60 -36.92
CA ALA A 148 -15.50 -51.75 -36.73
C ALA A 148 -14.87 -52.90 -37.54
N THR A 149 -14.23 -53.83 -36.84
CA THR A 149 -13.66 -55.04 -37.42
C THR A 149 -14.75 -55.77 -38.20
N PRO A 150 -14.49 -56.16 -39.46
CA PRO A 150 -15.47 -56.88 -40.28
C PRO A 150 -15.83 -58.25 -39.70
#